data_AF-A0A1J3GBA9-F1
#
_entry.id   AF-A0A1J3GBA9-F1
#
_cell.length_a   1.000
_cell.length_b   1.000
_cell.length_c   1.000
_cell.angle_alpha   90.00
_cell.angle_beta   90.00
_cell.angle_gamma   90.00
#
_symmetry.space_group_name_H-M   'P 1'
#
loop_
_entity.id
_entity.type
_entity.pdbx_description
1 polymer ?
#
loop_
_entity_poly.entity_id
_entity_poly.type
_entity_poly.pdbx_seq_one_letter_code
_entity_poly.pdbx_strand_id
1 'polypeptide(L)' 'VKPCKGKEKRVTIHMLSQDQKDLSQLHNGKLIILPTSLEELLRLAGEKFGGCSFTKITNAENAEIDDLDVIWDGDHLLFS' A
#
# COMPACT_ATOMS: atom_id res chain seq x y z
N VAL A 1 -8.54 4.75 -25.18
CA VAL A 1 -9.21 3.53 -24.69
C VAL A 1 -8.91 3.45 -23.20
N LYS A 2 -9.91 3.55 -22.31
CA LYS A 2 -9.69 3.36 -20.87
C LYS A 2 -9.63 1.84 -20.63
N PRO A 3 -8.58 1.27 -20.01
CA PRO A 3 -8.50 -0.16 -19.81
C PRO A 3 -9.71 -0.61 -18.97
N CYS A 4 -10.39 -1.65 -19.44
CA CYS A 4 -11.51 -2.27 -18.75
C CYS A 4 -11.05 -2.66 -17.34
N LYS A 5 -11.58 -1.96 -16.33
CA LYS A 5 -11.22 -2.23 -14.95
C LYS A 5 -11.65 -3.66 -14.60
N GLY A 6 -10.66 -4.56 -14.51
CA GLY A 6 -10.78 -5.73 -13.65
C GLY A 6 -11.26 -5.26 -12.27
N LYS A 7 -12.06 -6.10 -11.60
CA LYS A 7 -12.70 -5.79 -10.32
C LYS A 7 -11.79 -4.92 -9.45
N GLU A 8 -12.27 -3.75 -9.05
CA GLU A 8 -11.48 -2.79 -8.27
C GLU A 8 -11.02 -3.47 -6.97
N LYS A 9 -9.74 -3.87 -6.91
CA LYS A 9 -9.14 -4.46 -5.72
C LYS A 9 -9.06 -3.38 -4.65
N ARG A 10 -9.41 -3.70 -3.41
CA ARG A 10 -9.32 -2.83 -2.23
C ARG A 10 -8.19 -3.35 -1.38
N VAL A 11 -7.32 -2.46 -0.92
CA VAL A 11 -6.17 -2.82 -0.08
C VAL A 11 -6.06 -1.87 1.08
N THR A 12 -5.52 -2.35 2.19
CA THR A 12 -5.24 -1.53 3.37
C THR A 12 -3.76 -1.18 3.37
N ILE A 13 -3.44 0.10 3.30
CA ILE A 13 -2.06 0.58 3.34
C ILE A 13 -1.69 1.02 4.76
N HIS A 14 -0.48 0.68 5.18
CA HIS A 14 0.10 1.02 6.46
C HIS A 14 1.44 1.70 6.26
N MET A 15 1.77 2.67 7.10
CA MET A 15 3.11 3.24 7.16
C MET A 15 3.94 2.44 8.16
N LEU A 16 5.14 1.99 7.77
CA LEU A 16 6.15 1.46 8.68
C LEU A 16 6.91 2.64 9.30
N SER A 17 6.56 3.02 10.52
CA SER A 17 7.40 3.91 11.33
C SER A 17 8.68 3.17 11.75
N GLN A 18 9.78 3.91 11.89
CA GLN A 18 11.09 3.37 12.29
C GLN A 18 11.06 2.66 13.66
N ASP A 19 10.06 2.95 14.49
CA ASP A 19 9.82 2.26 15.76
C ASP A 19 8.88 1.08 15.53
N GLN A 20 9.46 -0.05 15.10
CA GLN A 20 8.79 -1.35 14.89
C GLN A 20 8.11 -1.95 16.14
N LYS A 21 8.11 -1.24 17.26
CA LYS A 21 7.64 -1.72 18.56
C LYS A 21 6.22 -1.31 18.90
N ASP A 22 5.61 -0.43 18.11
CA ASP A 22 4.24 0.00 18.36
C ASP A 22 3.26 -0.86 17.56
N LEU A 23 2.51 -1.72 18.27
CA LEU A 23 1.38 -2.43 17.69
C LEU A 23 0.36 -1.45 17.05
N SER A 24 0.41 -0.16 17.40
CA SER A 24 -0.38 0.93 16.80
C SER A 24 -0.19 1.16 15.30
N GLN A 25 0.88 0.65 14.70
CA GLN A 25 1.11 0.74 13.25
C GLN A 25 0.00 0.02 12.46
N LEU A 26 -0.57 -1.05 13.02
CA LEU A 26 -1.73 -1.75 12.47
C LEU A 26 -3.02 -0.93 12.62
N HIS A 27 -3.08 0.02 13.55
CA HIS A 27 -4.31 0.72 13.90
C HIS A 27 -4.60 1.90 12.95
N ASN A 28 -3.59 2.39 12.23
CA ASN A 28 -3.70 3.54 11.32
C ASN A 28 -3.75 3.14 9.84
N GLY A 29 -4.10 1.89 9.55
CA GLY A 29 -4.29 1.41 8.19
C GLY A 29 -5.33 2.23 7.44
N LYS A 30 -5.05 2.57 6.17
CA LYS A 30 -5.97 3.33 5.32
C LYS A 30 -6.43 2.45 4.19
N LEU A 31 -7.74 2.25 4.08
CA LEU A 31 -8.34 1.52 2.97
C LEU A 31 -8.33 2.38 1.71
N ILE A 32 -7.78 1.85 0.62
CA ILE A 32 -7.77 2.50 -0.69
C ILE A 32 -8.20 1.51 -1.78
N ILE A 33 -8.56 2.03 -2.95
CA ILE A 33 -8.64 1.23 -4.17
C ILE A 33 -7.22 1.07 -4.71
N LEU A 34 -6.83 -0.15 -5.05
CA LEU A 34 -5.56 -0.43 -5.70
C LEU A 34 -5.50 0.34 -7.03
N PRO A 35 -4.51 1.23 -7.21
CA PRO A 35 -4.35 1.98 -8.43
C PRO A 35 -3.78 1.09 -9.55
N THR A 36 -3.57 1.68 -10.72
CA THR A 36 -3.11 0.96 -11.91
C THR A 36 -1.59 0.84 -12.02
N SER A 37 -0.83 1.52 -11.17
CA SER A 37 0.64 1.44 -11.14
C SER A 37 1.21 1.53 -9.72
N LEU A 38 2.41 0.98 -9.53
CA LEU A 38 3.14 1.03 -8.26
C LEU A 38 3.52 2.48 -7.89
N GLU A 39 3.86 3.30 -8.88
CA GLU A 39 4.15 4.73 -8.68
C GLU A 39 2.92 5.50 -8.15
N GLU A 40 1.73 5.26 -8.71
CA GLU A 40 0.50 5.84 -8.20
C GLU A 40 0.20 5.36 -6.78
N LEU A 41 0.48 4.09 -6.48
CA LEU A 41 0.31 3.51 -5.16
C LEU A 41 1.21 4.19 -4.12
N LEU A 42 2.50 4.39 -4.44
CA LEU A 42 3.45 5.12 -3.60
C LEU A 42 3.02 6.57 -3.40
N ARG A 43 2.60 7.26 -4.47
CA ARG A 43 2.12 8.65 -4.40
C ARG A 43 0.89 8.77 -3.50
N LEU A 44 -0.10 7.88 -3.68
CA LEU A 44 -1.30 7.85 -2.85
C LEU A 44 -0.97 7.57 -1.39
N ALA A 45 -0.06 6.63 -1.10
CA ALA A 45 0.39 6.38 0.25
C ALA A 45 1.02 7.64 0.86
N GLY A 46 1.89 8.32 0.13
CA GLY A 46 2.49 9.58 0.55
C GLY A 46 1.46 10.64 0.90
N GLU A 47 0.52 10.90 -0.01
CA GLU A 47 -0.60 11.82 0.21
C GLU A 47 -1.44 11.45 1.44
N LYS A 48 -1.69 10.15 1.64
CA LYS A 48 -2.50 9.64 2.75
C LYS A 48 -1.79 9.72 4.10
N PHE A 49 -0.47 9.63 4.13
CA PHE A 49 0.34 9.68 5.36
C PHE A 49 1.05 11.02 5.59
N GLY A 50 0.63 12.09 4.90
CA GLY A 50 1.08 13.45 5.19
C GLY A 50 2.29 13.94 4.39
N GLY A 51 2.44 13.47 3.15
CA GLY A 51 3.50 13.89 2.23
C GLY A 51 4.78 13.06 2.32
N CYS A 52 4.73 11.86 2.91
CA CYS A 52 5.87 10.96 2.97
C CYS A 52 6.24 10.45 1.56
N SER A 53 7.54 10.40 1.25
CA SER A 53 8.03 9.77 0.04
C SER A 53 8.43 8.33 0.34
N PHE A 54 7.54 7.39 0.07
CA PHE A 54 7.84 5.97 0.20
C PHE A 54 8.59 5.46 -1.02
N THR A 55 9.48 4.51 -0.80
CA THR A 55 10.26 3.89 -1.89
C THR A 55 10.09 2.38 -1.94
N LYS A 56 9.59 1.79 -0.85
CA LYS A 56 9.45 0.36 -0.71
C LYS A 56 8.04 0.01 -0.25
N ILE A 57 7.52 -1.05 -0.86
CA ILE A 57 6.24 -1.66 -0.51
C ILE A 57 6.52 -3.11 -0.11
N THR A 58 5.99 -3.53 1.04
CA THR A 58 6.06 -4.92 1.48
C THR A 58 4.68 -5.47 1.83
N ASN A 59 4.52 -6.79 1.75
CA ASN A 59 3.35 -7.48 2.29
C ASN A 59 3.47 -7.63 3.82
N ALA A 60 2.46 -8.21 4.46
CA ALA A 60 2.46 -8.50 5.89
C ALA A 60 3.62 -9.42 6.36
N GLU A 61 4.21 -10.19 5.46
CA GLU A 61 5.39 -11.04 5.71
C GLU A 61 6.72 -10.31 5.45
N ASN A 62 6.67 -8.99 5.20
CA ASN A 62 7.81 -8.14 4.87
C ASN A 62 8.52 -8.55 3.55
N ALA A 63 7.84 -9.30 2.68
CA ALA A 63 8.28 -9.57 1.33
C ALA A 63 8.03 -8.34 0.44
N GLU A 64 9.02 -7.96 -0.35
CA GLU A 64 8.93 -6.80 -1.24
C GLU A 64 7.97 -7.06 -2.40
N ILE A 65 7.19 -6.04 -2.72
CA ILE A 65 6.21 -6.08 -3.81
C ILE A 65 6.73 -5.17 -4.92
N ASP A 66 7.06 -5.78 -6.04
CA ASP A 66 7.49 -5.11 -7.28
C ASP A 66 6.42 -5.18 -8.39
N ASP A 67 5.45 -6.08 -8.25
CA ASP A 67 4.34 -6.26 -9.20
C ASP A 67 2.96 -6.08 -8.51
N LEU A 68 1.99 -5.47 -9.19
CA LEU A 68 0.61 -5.35 -8.69
C LEU A 68 -0.18 -6.66 -8.83
N ASP A 69 0.28 -7.58 -9.68
CA ASP A 69 -0.40 -8.86 -9.91
C ASP A 69 -0.33 -9.79 -8.69
N VAL A 70 0.67 -9.62 -7.83
CA VAL A 70 0.80 -10.40 -6.58
C VAL A 70 -0.13 -9.90 -5.46
N ILE A 71 -0.78 -8.75 -5.64
CA ILE A 71 -1.66 -8.14 -4.64
C ILE A 71 -3.09 -8.65 -4.81
N TRP A 72 -3.72 -9.11 -3.73
CA TRP A 72 -5.13 -9.54 -3.71
C TRP A 72 -6.09 -8.51 -3.09
N ASP A 73 -7.38 -8.67 -3.36
CA ASP A 73 -8.43 -7.86 -2.70
C ASP A 73 -8.43 -8.19 -1.20
N GLY A 74 -8.32 -7.17 -0.37
CA GLY A 74 -8.23 -7.27 1.08
C GLY A 74 -6.80 -7.28 1.63
N ASP A 75 -5.77 -7.26 0.77
CA ASP A 75 -4.38 -7.33 1.25
C ASP A 75 -3.96 -6.10 2.03
N HIS A 76 -3.03 -6.33 2.95
CA HIS A 76 -2.36 -5.31 3.76
C HIS A 76 -0.97 -5.05 3.21
N LEU A 77 -0.72 -3.79 2.86
CA LEU A 77 0.53 -3.31 2.28
C LEU A 77 1.22 -2.39 3.28
N LEU A 78 2.53 -2.57 3.45
CA LEU A 78 3.37 -1.81 4.35
C LEU A 78 4.31 -0.92 3.53
N PHE A 79 4.39 0.36 3.86
CA PHE A 79 5.17 1.37 3.13
C PHE A 79 6.29 1.91 4.00
N SER A 80 7.50 1.99 3.46
CA SER A 80 8.70 2.54 4.12
C SER A 80 9.50 3.47 3.20
#